data_AF-A0A7J8DA65-F1
#
_entry.id   AF-A0A7J8DA65-F1
#
_cell.length_a   1.000
_cell.length_b   1.000
_cell.length_c   1.000
_cell.angle_alpha   90.00
_cell.angle_beta   90.00
_cell.angle_gamma   90.00
#
_symmetry.space_group_name_H-M   'P 1'
#
loop_
_entity.id
_entity.type
_entity.pdbx_description
1 polymer ?
#
loop_
_entity_poly.entity_id
_entity_poly.type
_entity_poly.pdbx_seq_one_letter_code
_entity_poly.pdbx_strand_id
1 'polypeptide(L)'
;MVSKSTPVLCVLDIESGNISVLEGVPESVSPGQAFWAPGDTGVVFVGWQHEPFRLGVRFCTNRRSALYYVDLTGGNCELLSCDSMAVSSPRLSPDQCRIVYLQYPSLVPHHQCSQLCLYDWYTKVTSVVVDVVARQLGENFSGIYCSLLPLGCWSADSQRVVFDSAQAGWQMRHVALGEPQGLAEQPEALWALDSMDG
;
A
#
# COMPACT_ATOMS: atom_id res chain seq x y z
N MET A 1 13.44 -19.24 25.85
CA MET A 1 13.51 -19.37 24.37
C MET A 1 12.08 -19.24 23.87
N VAL A 2 11.67 -18.04 23.43
CA VAL A 2 10.34 -17.84 22.84
C VAL A 2 10.36 -18.52 21.48
N SER A 3 9.40 -19.41 21.19
CA SER A 3 9.29 -20.02 19.87
C SER A 3 9.14 -18.91 18.83
N LYS A 4 9.85 -19.01 17.71
CA LYS A 4 9.69 -18.07 16.60
C LYS A 4 8.28 -18.28 16.03
N SER A 5 7.35 -17.38 16.32
CA SER A 5 6.03 -17.37 15.68
C SER A 5 6.13 -16.75 14.29
N THR A 6 5.61 -17.44 13.27
CA THR A 6 5.47 -16.92 11.90
C THR A 6 4.00 -16.60 11.66
N PRO A 7 3.65 -15.35 11.28
CA PRO A 7 2.28 -15.03 10.94
C PRO A 7 1.85 -15.79 9.67
N VAL A 8 0.58 -16.17 9.62
CA VAL A 8 -0.03 -16.87 8.49
C VAL A 8 -1.33 -16.16 8.10
N LEU A 9 -1.77 -16.36 6.86
CA LEU A 9 -3.11 -15.94 6.44
C LEU A 9 -4.10 -17.06 6.79
N CYS A 10 -5.18 -16.70 7.49
CA CYS A 10 -6.27 -17.62 7.79
C CYS A 10 -7.54 -17.13 7.11
N VAL A 11 -8.34 -18.06 6.59
CA VAL A 11 -9.66 -17.81 6.02
C VAL A 11 -10.71 -18.44 6.94
N LEU A 12 -11.71 -17.65 7.34
CA LEU A 12 -12.88 -18.11 8.08
C LEU A 12 -14.05 -18.22 7.11
N ASP A 13 -14.54 -19.44 6.93
CA ASP A 13 -15.81 -19.69 6.26
C ASP A 13 -16.96 -19.39 7.24
N ILE A 14 -17.77 -18.37 6.94
CA ILE A 14 -18.81 -17.87 7.86
C ILE A 14 -19.98 -18.86 7.98
N GLU A 15 -20.32 -19.57 6.90
CA GLU A 15 -21.48 -20.47 6.88
C GLU A 15 -21.22 -21.74 7.69
N SER A 16 -20.03 -22.33 7.54
CA SER A 16 -19.61 -23.55 8.22
C SER A 16 -18.89 -23.30 9.55
N GLY A 17 -18.35 -22.09 9.76
CA GLY A 17 -17.52 -21.75 10.92
C GLY A 17 -16.10 -22.32 10.87
N ASN A 18 -15.69 -22.92 9.74
CA ASN A 18 -14.37 -23.52 9.60
C ASN A 18 -13.29 -22.46 9.36
N ILE A 19 -12.14 -22.65 10.00
CA ILE A 19 -10.94 -21.83 9.78
C ILE A 19 -9.89 -22.69 9.09
N SER A 20 -9.37 -22.22 7.96
CA SER A 20 -8.25 -22.83 7.25
C SER A 20 -7.09 -21.86 7.14
N VAL A 21 -5.87 -22.39 7.08
CA VAL A 21 -4.67 -21.62 6.74
C VAL A 21 -4.56 -21.60 5.22
N LEU A 22 -4.30 -20.41 4.66
CA LEU A 22 -4.10 -20.26 3.22
C LEU A 22 -2.67 -20.67 2.87
N GLU A 23 -2.56 -21.76 2.12
CA GLU A 23 -1.29 -22.31 1.66
C GLU A 23 -0.67 -21.45 0.55
N GLY A 24 0.64 -21.59 0.34
CA GLY A 24 1.36 -20.94 -0.77
C GLY A 24 2.09 -19.65 -0.42
N VAL A 25 1.80 -19.04 0.74
CA VAL A 25 2.57 -17.88 1.22
C VAL A 25 4.03 -18.30 1.46
N PRO A 26 5.04 -17.60 0.89
CA PRO A 26 6.44 -17.97 1.07
C PRO A 26 6.88 -17.98 2.55
N GLU A 27 7.60 -19.02 2.98
CA GLU A 27 8.07 -19.15 4.37
C GLU A 27 9.04 -18.04 4.82
N SER A 28 9.67 -17.35 3.87
CA SER A 28 10.57 -16.21 4.11
C SER A 28 9.83 -14.89 4.34
N VAL A 29 8.50 -14.89 4.28
CA VAL A 29 7.68 -13.69 4.30
C VAL A 29 6.65 -13.74 5.44
N SER A 30 6.50 -12.62 6.13
CA SER A 30 5.42 -12.40 7.09
C SER A 30 4.27 -11.66 6.39
N PRO A 31 3.08 -12.26 6.20
CA PRO A 31 1.93 -11.58 5.60
C PRO A 31 1.25 -10.59 6.55
N GLY A 32 0.64 -9.54 6.00
CA GLY A 32 -0.23 -8.61 6.71
C GLY A 32 -0.90 -7.60 5.76
N GLN A 33 -1.75 -6.71 6.31
CA GLN A 33 -2.53 -5.73 5.52
C GLN A 33 -3.31 -6.37 4.36
N ALA A 34 -3.89 -7.54 4.62
CA ALA A 34 -4.56 -8.35 3.62
C ALA A 34 -5.97 -7.85 3.30
N PHE A 35 -6.41 -8.05 2.07
CA PHE A 35 -7.77 -7.84 1.59
C PHE A 35 -8.11 -8.81 0.46
N TRP A 36 -9.39 -9.01 0.20
CA TRP A 36 -9.86 -9.88 -0.88
C TRP A 36 -9.45 -9.34 -2.24
N ALA A 37 -8.93 -10.23 -3.09
CA ALA A 37 -8.60 -9.89 -4.46
C ALA A 37 -9.87 -9.66 -5.29
N PRO A 38 -9.80 -8.88 -6.39
CA PRO A 38 -10.92 -8.70 -7.30
C PRO A 38 -11.54 -10.02 -7.77
N GLY A 39 -12.87 -10.11 -7.69
CA GLY A 39 -13.62 -11.31 -8.06
C GLY A 39 -13.52 -12.46 -7.05
N ASP A 40 -13.07 -12.18 -5.82
CA ASP A 40 -12.99 -13.14 -4.70
C ASP A 40 -12.16 -14.41 -5.02
N THR A 41 -11.18 -14.28 -5.93
CA THR A 41 -10.35 -15.41 -6.40
C THR A 41 -9.20 -15.74 -5.45
N GLY A 42 -8.88 -14.85 -4.53
CA GLY A 42 -7.65 -14.88 -3.76
C GLY A 42 -7.57 -13.78 -2.72
N VAL A 43 -6.39 -13.66 -2.11
CA VAL A 43 -6.07 -12.63 -1.14
C VAL A 43 -4.87 -11.85 -1.62
N VAL A 44 -4.98 -10.52 -1.62
CA VAL A 44 -3.83 -9.62 -1.80
C VAL A 44 -3.33 -9.20 -0.42
N PHE A 45 -2.02 -9.19 -0.23
CA PHE A 45 -1.41 -8.84 1.05
C PHE A 45 -0.05 -8.17 0.88
N VAL A 46 0.40 -7.47 1.91
CA VAL A 46 1.78 -7.03 2.03
C VAL A 46 2.59 -8.11 2.73
N GLY A 47 3.69 -8.51 2.10
CA GLY A 47 4.62 -9.48 2.65
C GLY A 47 5.92 -8.82 3.09
N TRP A 48 6.30 -8.94 4.37
CA TRP A 48 7.58 -8.46 4.90
C TRP A 48 8.63 -9.57 4.92
N GLN A 49 9.76 -9.35 4.26
CA GLN A 49 10.88 -10.30 4.20
C GLN A 49 11.50 -10.51 5.57
N HIS A 50 11.72 -11.76 6.00
CA HIS A 50 12.28 -12.11 7.31
C HIS A 50 13.72 -11.64 7.50
N GLU A 51 14.48 -11.52 6.42
CA GLU A 51 15.87 -11.08 6.44
C GLU A 51 16.02 -9.67 5.83
N PRO A 52 16.96 -8.85 6.33
CA PRO A 52 17.88 -9.14 7.46
C PRO A 52 17.26 -8.92 8.86
N PHE A 53 16.02 -8.42 8.93
CA PHE A 53 15.38 -8.08 10.20
C PHE A 53 13.98 -8.67 10.26
N ARG A 54 13.66 -9.41 11.33
CA ARG A 54 12.35 -10.07 11.48
C ARG A 54 11.34 -9.31 12.33
N LEU A 55 11.78 -8.49 13.29
CA LEU A 55 10.93 -7.80 14.26
C LEU A 55 10.84 -6.29 13.97
N GLY A 56 9.90 -5.61 14.62
CA GLY A 56 9.83 -4.15 14.61
C GLY A 56 9.09 -3.51 13.43
N VAL A 57 8.33 -4.28 12.63
CA VAL A 57 7.55 -3.74 11.48
C VAL A 57 6.71 -2.51 11.84
N ARG A 58 6.15 -2.47 13.07
CA ARG A 58 5.37 -1.34 13.56
C ARG A 58 6.13 -0.01 13.55
N PHE A 59 7.44 -0.03 13.75
CA PHE A 59 8.29 1.16 13.83
C PHE A 59 9.27 1.25 12.65
N CYS A 60 9.40 0.18 11.86
CA CYS A 60 10.32 0.09 10.72
C CYS A 60 9.55 0.00 9.39
N THR A 61 9.03 1.13 8.90
CA THR A 61 8.26 1.22 7.65
C THR A 61 9.08 1.05 6.36
N ASN A 62 10.40 1.09 6.48
CA ASN A 62 11.39 0.94 5.39
C ASN A 62 11.89 -0.51 5.21
N ARG A 63 11.34 -1.47 5.96
CA ARG A 63 11.73 -2.87 5.83
C ARG A 63 11.27 -3.39 4.49
N ARG A 64 12.13 -4.20 3.86
CA ARG A 64 11.84 -4.84 2.58
C ARG A 64 10.49 -5.57 2.63
N SER A 65 9.58 -5.13 1.78
CA SER A 65 8.25 -5.68 1.65
C SER A 65 7.72 -5.45 0.25
N ALA A 66 6.80 -6.30 -0.17
CA ALA A 66 6.16 -6.23 -1.47
C ALA A 66 4.69 -6.60 -1.37
N LEU A 67 3.95 -6.27 -2.42
CA LEU A 67 2.58 -6.68 -2.63
C LEU A 67 2.58 -8.09 -3.25
N TYR A 68 1.76 -8.97 -2.70
CA TYR A 68 1.60 -10.35 -3.13
C TYR A 68 0.12 -10.66 -3.37
N TYR A 69 -0.14 -11.60 -4.27
CA TYR A 69 -1.44 -12.24 -4.45
C TYR A 69 -1.29 -13.73 -4.19
N VAL A 70 -2.21 -14.31 -3.43
CA VAL A 70 -2.30 -15.77 -3.25
C VAL A 70 -3.69 -16.24 -3.62
N ASP A 71 -3.77 -17.21 -4.53
CA ASP A 71 -5.00 -17.81 -5.02
C ASP A 71 -5.60 -18.79 -3.99
N LEU A 72 -6.94 -18.78 -3.86
CA LEU A 72 -7.67 -19.70 -2.97
C LEU A 72 -7.67 -21.16 -3.45
N THR A 73 -7.58 -21.38 -4.76
CA THR A 73 -7.84 -22.70 -5.36
C THR A 73 -6.58 -23.54 -5.55
N GLY A 74 -5.47 -22.93 -5.94
CA GLY A 74 -4.21 -23.60 -6.25
C GLY A 74 -3.06 -23.28 -5.31
N GLY A 75 -3.23 -22.38 -4.33
CA GLY A 75 -2.16 -21.96 -3.41
C GLY A 75 -0.97 -21.34 -4.14
N ASN A 76 -1.17 -20.81 -5.34
CA ASN A 76 -0.12 -20.13 -6.09
C ASN A 76 0.01 -18.70 -5.56
N CYS A 77 1.23 -18.33 -5.16
CA CYS A 77 1.54 -16.99 -4.67
C CYS A 77 2.39 -16.23 -5.71
N GLU A 78 1.87 -15.09 -6.15
CA GLU A 78 2.47 -14.19 -7.12
C GLU A 78 2.98 -12.92 -6.45
N LEU A 79 4.17 -12.48 -6.85
CA LEU A 79 4.72 -11.18 -6.47
C LEU A 79 4.19 -10.10 -7.43
N LEU A 80 3.48 -9.10 -6.90
CA LEU A 80 2.85 -8.04 -7.70
C LEU A 80 3.68 -6.76 -7.80
N SER A 81 4.59 -6.51 -6.84
CA SER A 81 5.45 -5.33 -6.81
C SER A 81 6.93 -5.69 -6.66
N CYS A 82 7.82 -4.74 -6.89
CA CYS A 82 9.26 -4.95 -6.73
C CYS A 82 9.61 -5.43 -5.30
N ASP A 83 10.41 -6.48 -5.18
CA ASP A 83 10.83 -7.09 -3.90
C ASP A 83 12.02 -6.38 -3.25
N SER A 84 12.62 -5.39 -3.91
CA SER A 84 13.73 -4.59 -3.38
C SER A 84 13.28 -3.32 -2.65
N MET A 85 11.98 -3.01 -2.69
CA MET A 85 11.38 -1.82 -2.08
C MET A 85 10.77 -2.15 -0.71
N ALA A 86 10.19 -1.13 -0.08
CA ALA A 86 9.30 -1.28 1.06
C ALA A 86 7.91 -0.78 0.65
N VAL A 87 6.92 -1.67 0.69
CA VAL A 87 5.53 -1.41 0.34
C VAL A 87 4.65 -1.48 1.57
N SER A 88 3.65 -0.60 1.65
CA SER A 88 2.66 -0.64 2.73
C SER A 88 1.31 -0.03 2.33
N SER A 89 0.32 -0.31 3.15
CA SER A 89 -1.01 0.30 3.12
C SER A 89 -1.74 0.19 1.77
N PRO A 90 -1.84 -1.00 1.15
CA PRO A 90 -2.56 -1.16 -0.10
C PRO A 90 -4.07 -0.95 0.09
N ARG A 91 -4.73 -0.36 -0.92
CA ARG A 91 -6.17 -0.07 -0.94
C ARG A 91 -6.74 -0.40 -2.31
N LEU A 92 -7.69 -1.34 -2.34
CA LEU A 92 -8.44 -1.69 -3.54
C LEU A 92 -9.45 -0.59 -3.87
N SER A 93 -9.56 -0.23 -5.15
CA SER A 93 -10.58 0.68 -5.64
C SER A 93 -11.98 0.06 -5.57
N PRO A 94 -13.05 0.85 -5.43
CA PRO A 94 -14.42 0.35 -5.37
C PRO A 94 -14.86 -0.47 -6.60
N ASP A 95 -14.34 -0.14 -7.79
CA ASP A 95 -14.56 -0.89 -9.03
C ASP A 95 -13.77 -2.21 -9.11
N GLN A 96 -12.93 -2.50 -8.11
CA GLN A 96 -12.03 -3.66 -8.05
C GLN A 96 -11.00 -3.74 -9.20
N CYS A 97 -10.71 -2.62 -9.89
CA CYS A 97 -9.79 -2.63 -11.01
C CYS A 97 -8.37 -2.19 -10.64
N ARG A 98 -8.17 -1.47 -9.54
CA ARG A 98 -6.89 -0.83 -9.20
C ARG A 98 -6.55 -0.96 -7.73
N ILE A 99 -5.26 -1.07 -7.44
CA ILE A 99 -4.74 -1.08 -6.07
C ILE A 99 -3.76 0.07 -5.94
N VAL A 100 -4.02 1.00 -5.01
CA VAL A 100 -3.03 2.02 -4.63
C VAL A 100 -2.30 1.59 -3.37
N TYR A 101 -1.01 1.91 -3.28
CA TYR A 101 -0.20 1.60 -2.12
C TYR A 101 0.94 2.61 -1.96
N LEU A 102 1.48 2.69 -0.75
CA LEU A 102 2.65 3.50 -0.44
C LEU A 102 3.92 2.69 -0.71
N GLN A 103 4.88 3.32 -1.37
CA GLN A 103 6.19 2.73 -1.65
C GLN A 103 7.31 3.64 -1.13
N TYR A 104 8.34 3.00 -0.61
CA TYR A 104 9.54 3.61 -0.06
C TYR A 104 10.77 2.88 -0.61
N PRO A 105 11.90 3.58 -0.84
CA PRO A 105 13.19 2.90 -0.88
C PRO A 105 13.38 2.10 0.42
N SER A 106 13.85 0.85 0.32
CA SER A 106 14.07 0.00 1.49
C SER A 106 15.39 0.31 2.18
N LEU A 107 15.50 0.02 3.49
CA LEU A 107 16.74 0.10 4.28
C LEU A 107 17.40 1.49 4.39
N VAL A 108 16.69 2.55 4.04
CA VAL A 108 17.07 3.96 4.23
C VAL A 108 16.33 4.56 5.44
N PRO A 109 16.62 5.78 5.93
CA PRO A 109 15.99 6.31 7.14
C PRO A 109 14.44 6.23 7.18
N HIS A 110 13.89 5.98 8.37
CA HIS A 110 12.44 5.93 8.60
C HIS A 110 11.78 7.31 8.38
N HIS A 111 10.45 7.33 8.17
CA HIS A 111 9.65 8.55 8.01
C HIS A 111 10.04 9.45 6.82
N GLN A 112 10.60 8.86 5.77
CA GLN A 112 10.84 9.57 4.51
C GLN A 112 9.55 9.76 3.69
N CYS A 113 9.61 10.66 2.71
CA CYS A 113 8.55 10.84 1.73
C CYS A 113 8.31 9.52 0.97
N SER A 114 7.05 9.10 0.86
CA SER A 114 6.65 7.93 0.06
C SER A 114 6.28 8.33 -1.36
N GLN A 115 6.39 7.37 -2.28
CA GLN A 115 5.64 7.37 -3.53
C GLN A 115 4.22 6.82 -3.28
N LEU A 116 3.25 7.33 -4.02
CA LEU A 116 1.95 6.68 -4.20
C LEU A 116 1.99 5.92 -5.53
N CYS A 117 1.93 4.60 -5.45
CA CYS A 117 1.90 3.73 -6.63
C CYS A 117 0.48 3.24 -6.89
N LEU A 118 0.19 2.97 -8.15
CA LEU A 118 -1.07 2.40 -8.61
C LEU A 118 -0.78 1.17 -9.47
N TYR A 119 -1.30 0.03 -9.02
CA TYR A 119 -1.27 -1.23 -9.74
C TYR A 119 -2.62 -1.47 -10.41
N ASP A 120 -2.60 -1.66 -11.72
CA ASP A 120 -3.79 -2.03 -12.49
C ASP A 120 -3.97 -3.55 -12.49
N TRP A 121 -5.12 -4.01 -12.01
CA TRP A 121 -5.37 -5.43 -11.76
C TRP A 121 -5.44 -6.25 -13.05
N TYR A 122 -5.89 -5.66 -14.15
CA TYR A 122 -6.11 -6.37 -15.40
C TYR A 122 -4.84 -6.43 -16.25
N THR A 123 -4.20 -5.27 -16.44
CA THR A 123 -2.97 -5.13 -17.22
C THR A 123 -1.73 -5.58 -16.47
N LYS A 124 -1.82 -5.70 -15.13
CA LYS A 124 -0.71 -6.06 -14.23
C LYS A 124 0.42 -5.01 -14.23
N VAL A 125 0.11 -3.79 -14.68
CA VAL A 125 1.08 -2.69 -14.78
C VAL A 125 1.03 -1.84 -13.50
N THR A 126 2.21 -1.47 -13.01
CA THR A 126 2.35 -0.46 -11.94
C THR A 126 2.75 0.88 -12.53
N SER A 127 2.13 1.95 -12.05
CA SER A 127 2.50 3.34 -12.32
C SER A 127 2.72 4.12 -11.03
N VAL A 128 3.48 5.22 -11.11
CA VAL A 128 3.65 6.17 -10.01
C VAL A 128 2.65 7.30 -10.21
N VAL A 129 1.76 7.49 -9.24
CA VAL A 129 0.76 8.58 -9.23
C VAL A 129 1.33 9.84 -8.60
N VAL A 130 2.06 9.68 -7.50
CA VAL A 130 2.78 10.76 -6.83
C VAL A 130 4.19 10.28 -6.54
N ASP A 131 5.17 11.01 -7.06
CA ASP A 131 6.58 10.70 -6.83
C ASP A 131 7.12 11.36 -5.54
N VAL A 132 8.30 10.93 -5.12
CA VAL A 132 9.01 11.48 -3.96
C VAL A 132 9.39 12.92 -4.21
N VAL A 133 9.02 13.79 -3.28
CA VAL A 133 9.46 15.19 -3.28
C VAL A 133 10.77 15.27 -2.50
N ALA A 134 11.89 15.41 -3.22
CA ALA A 134 13.22 15.44 -2.61
C ALA A 134 13.48 16.71 -1.77
N ARG A 135 12.88 17.85 -2.17
CA ARG A 135 12.97 19.13 -1.45
C ARG A 135 11.74 19.96 -1.76
N GLN A 136 11.04 20.41 -0.71
CA GLN A 136 9.97 21.38 -0.86
C GLN A 136 10.56 22.73 -1.27
N LEU A 137 9.99 23.36 -2.30
CA LEU A 137 10.32 24.71 -2.75
C LEU A 137 9.11 25.60 -2.51
N GLY A 138 9.20 26.56 -1.58
CA GLY A 138 8.11 27.47 -1.25
C GLY A 138 6.91 26.76 -0.61
N GLU A 139 5.70 27.20 -0.93
CA GLU A 139 4.43 26.65 -0.41
C GLU A 139 3.90 25.44 -1.22
N ASN A 140 4.73 24.87 -2.09
CA ASN A 140 4.34 23.72 -2.90
C ASN A 140 4.12 22.45 -2.06
N PHE A 141 3.45 21.48 -2.67
CA PHE A 141 3.25 20.15 -2.09
C PHE A 141 4.57 19.54 -1.59
N SER A 142 4.57 19.14 -0.32
CA SER A 142 5.78 18.66 0.35
C SER A 142 6.09 17.19 0.09
N GLY A 143 5.18 16.46 -0.53
CA GLY A 143 5.25 15.00 -0.61
C GLY A 143 4.33 14.31 0.39
N ILE A 144 4.37 12.99 0.38
CA ILE A 144 3.51 12.13 1.20
C ILE A 144 4.28 11.66 2.43
N TYR A 145 3.85 12.13 3.60
CA TYR A 145 4.40 11.79 4.92
C TYR A 145 3.31 11.18 5.81
N CYS A 146 2.70 10.09 5.35
CA CYS A 146 1.84 9.26 6.17
C CYS A 146 2.30 7.81 6.15
N SER A 147 1.96 7.08 7.21
CA SER A 147 2.29 5.66 7.35
C SER A 147 1.18 4.74 6.85
N LEU A 148 -0.05 5.25 6.76
CA LEU A 148 -1.23 4.50 6.34
C LEU A 148 -2.16 5.42 5.56
N LEU A 149 -2.66 4.94 4.43
CA LEU A 149 -3.80 5.51 3.73
C LEU A 149 -5.08 5.26 4.54
N PRO A 150 -6.08 6.14 4.52
CA PRO A 150 -7.41 5.84 5.07
C PRO A 150 -8.01 4.57 4.43
N LEU A 151 -8.84 3.81 5.16
CA LEU A 151 -9.49 2.61 4.60
C LEU A 151 -10.48 2.95 3.48
N GLY A 152 -11.19 4.07 3.60
CA GLY A 152 -12.11 4.61 2.59
C GLY A 152 -11.50 5.75 1.79
N CYS A 153 -10.21 5.66 1.43
CA CYS A 153 -9.52 6.75 0.73
C CYS A 153 -10.02 6.96 -0.70
N TRP A 154 -10.58 5.95 -1.34
CA TRP A 154 -11.07 6.05 -2.71
C TRP A 154 -12.38 6.81 -2.80
N SER A 155 -12.51 7.65 -3.82
CA SER A 155 -13.81 8.15 -4.25
C SER A 155 -14.68 7.03 -4.81
N ALA A 156 -16.00 7.20 -4.74
CA ALA A 156 -16.98 6.20 -5.18
C ALA A 156 -16.87 5.85 -6.68
N ASP A 157 -16.38 6.77 -7.50
CA ASP A 157 -16.13 6.59 -8.95
C ASP A 157 -14.77 5.94 -9.26
N SER A 158 -14.00 5.55 -8.23
CA SER A 158 -12.66 4.95 -8.33
C SER A 158 -11.63 5.83 -9.04
N GLN A 159 -11.85 7.16 -9.14
CA GLN A 159 -10.94 8.07 -9.84
C GLN A 159 -9.99 8.85 -8.93
N ARG A 160 -10.28 8.95 -7.63
CA ARG A 160 -9.56 9.82 -6.70
C ARG A 160 -9.22 9.11 -5.41
N VAL A 161 -8.11 9.50 -4.79
CA VAL A 161 -7.65 9.00 -3.51
C VAL A 161 -7.41 10.16 -2.57
N VAL A 162 -8.04 10.13 -1.39
CA VAL A 162 -7.85 11.09 -0.31
C VAL A 162 -6.93 10.53 0.75
N PHE A 163 -5.92 11.30 1.14
CA PHE A 163 -5.00 10.93 2.22
C PHE A 163 -4.53 12.16 3.00
N ASP A 164 -4.08 11.93 4.22
CA ASP A 164 -3.44 12.95 5.03
C ASP A 164 -1.92 12.88 4.84
N SER A 165 -1.24 14.03 4.88
CA SER A 165 0.22 14.14 4.92
C SER A 165 0.63 15.11 6.03
N ALA A 166 1.63 14.75 6.83
CA ALA A 166 2.15 15.65 7.84
C ALA A 166 3.00 16.76 7.21
N GLN A 167 2.70 18.01 7.50
CA GLN A 167 3.45 19.18 7.00
C GLN A 167 3.56 20.26 8.09
N ALA A 168 4.79 20.66 8.41
CA ALA A 168 5.09 21.77 9.34
C ALA A 168 4.35 21.72 10.71
N GLY A 169 4.07 20.52 11.24
CA GLY A 169 3.33 20.32 12.49
C GLY A 169 1.81 20.16 12.35
N TRP A 170 1.28 20.26 11.13
CA TRP A 170 -0.14 20.11 10.79
C TRP A 170 -0.39 18.85 9.96
N GLN A 171 -1.62 18.35 9.98
CA GLN A 171 -2.09 17.31 9.06
C GLN A 171 -2.82 17.97 7.89
N MET A 172 -2.35 17.75 6.68
CA MET A 172 -2.93 18.30 5.45
C MET A 172 -3.65 17.19 4.68
N ARG A 173 -4.90 17.44 4.26
CA ARG A 173 -5.65 16.54 3.39
C ARG A 173 -5.29 16.80 1.93
N HIS A 174 -5.01 15.73 1.19
CA HIS A 174 -4.69 15.77 -0.22
C HIS A 174 -5.58 14.83 -1.01
N VAL A 175 -5.84 15.17 -2.28
CA VAL A 175 -6.56 14.35 -3.25
C VAL A 175 -5.61 14.05 -4.41
N ALA A 176 -5.33 12.79 -4.68
CA ALA A 176 -4.60 12.34 -5.87
C ALA A 176 -5.56 11.76 -6.91
N LEU A 177 -5.27 11.96 -8.19
CA LEU A 177 -6.00 11.36 -9.32
C LEU A 177 -5.41 9.99 -9.63
N GLY A 178 -6.24 8.96 -9.79
CA GLY A 178 -5.84 7.57 -10.05
C GLY A 178 -5.40 7.27 -11.48
N GLU A 179 -4.93 8.26 -12.24
CA GLU A 179 -4.37 8.08 -13.58
C GLU A 179 -2.86 8.40 -13.60
N PRO A 180 -2.03 7.61 -14.30
CA PRO A 180 -0.62 7.92 -14.46
C PRO A 180 -0.45 9.27 -15.18
N GLN A 181 0.11 10.26 -14.49
CA GLN A 181 0.47 11.51 -15.12
C GLN A 181 1.79 11.29 -15.90
N GLY A 182 1.76 11.52 -17.20
CA GLY A 182 2.94 11.44 -18.05
C GLY A 182 4.03 12.40 -17.58
N LEU A 183 5.30 11.99 -17.72
CA LEU A 183 6.50 12.64 -17.18
C LEU A 183 6.77 14.11 -17.61
N ALA A 184 5.87 14.73 -18.39
CA ALA A 184 6.11 16.02 -19.05
C ALA A 184 5.30 17.19 -18.48
N GLU A 185 4.29 16.95 -17.65
CA GLU A 185 3.53 18.02 -17.00
C GLU A 185 3.24 17.57 -15.57
N GLN A 186 3.91 18.18 -14.59
CA GLN A 186 3.32 18.26 -13.25
C GLN A 186 2.12 19.20 -13.40
N PRO A 187 0.87 18.71 -13.49
CA PRO A 187 -0.23 19.63 -13.47
C PRO A 187 -0.21 20.27 -12.09
N GLU A 188 -0.66 21.51 -11.99
CA GLU A 188 -1.20 22.00 -10.74
C GLU A 188 -2.28 21.00 -10.31
N ALA A 189 -1.93 20.00 -9.50
CA ALA A 189 -2.91 19.19 -8.82
C ALA A 189 -3.75 20.22 -8.08
N LEU A 190 -5.05 20.26 -8.36
CA LEU A 190 -5.95 21.19 -7.70
C LEU A 190 -5.93 20.85 -6.20
N TRP A 191 -5.06 21.53 -5.47
CA TRP A 191 -4.89 21.42 -4.03
C TRP A 191 -6.09 22.13 -3.40
N ALA A 192 -7.22 21.45 -3.30
CA ALA A 192 -8.34 21.95 -2.51
C ALA A 192 -7.97 21.80 -1.03
N LEU A 193 -7.56 22.92 -0.42
CA LEU A 193 -7.48 23.05 1.02
C LEU A 193 -8.90 23.21 1.56
N ASP A 194 -9.52 22.12 2.01
CA ASP A 194 -10.71 22.26 2.85
C ASP A 194 -10.25 22.56 4.28
N SER A 195 -10.19 23.85 4.61
CA SER A 195 -10.11 24.31 5.99
C SER A 195 -11.48 24.13 6.65
N MET A 196 -11.59 23.25 7.65
CA MET A 196 -12.73 23.30 8.57
C MET A 196 -12.47 24.40 9.59
N ASP A 197 -13.08 25.56 9.39
CA ASP A 197 -13.48 26.40 10.51
C ASP A 197 -14.56 25.65 11.30
N GLY A 198 -14.37 25.58 12.62
CA GLY A 198 -15.25 24.86 13.56
C GLY A 198 -16.61 25.51 13.80
#